data_AF-A0A7C7Q276-F1
#
_entry.id   AF-A0A7C7Q276-F1
#
_cell.length_a   1.000
_cell.length_b   1.000
_cell.length_c   1.000
_cell.angle_alpha   90.00
_cell.angle_beta   90.00
_cell.angle_gamma   90.00
#
_symmetry.space_group_name_H-M   'P 1'
#
loop_
_entity.id
_entity.type
_entity.pdbx_description
1 polymer ?
#
loop_
_entity_poly.entity_id
_entity_poly.type
_entity_poly.pdbx_seq_one_letter_code
_entity_poly.pdbx_strand_id
1 'polypeptide(L)'
;MDLPGLREGDFSNWAGDAPTAKRVWEMPTGSVRSWVACGEHLRFSCMIEAPCDKGVIIASQLRIGAKLDIEPVAQRLLANMLRYCDAYRPPTRRTLIHAPQMKTIVNFIRRIGVKAYEAQALSDALSERDAILVVHASRRNLMALLRMRNAVNEFVNRGGWIMLWGLEPDGLDAFNALLGTRHLIREFRLERPEIVPDALTAGLGNRDVVQYSTEELMHRDRWLSMDTFTYCVDGADIAPFCHLPYQREGQYRPLKNDKDPFNLVNGMTGHDFWRDIL
;
A
#
# COMPACT_ATOMS: atom_id res chain seq x y z
N MET A 1 8.79 -7.86 4.05
CA MET A 1 9.95 -8.75 3.87
C MET A 1 10.98 -8.33 4.89
N ASP A 2 11.52 -9.27 5.65
CA ASP A 2 12.56 -8.97 6.62
C ASP A 2 13.92 -9.34 6.01
N LEU A 3 14.87 -8.39 6.03
CA LEU A 3 16.28 -8.63 5.70
C LEU A 3 17.04 -8.58 7.02
N PRO A 4 17.11 -9.70 7.77
CA PRO A 4 17.47 -9.63 9.18
C PRO A 4 18.89 -9.09 9.36
N GLY A 5 19.03 -8.11 10.23
CA GLY A 5 20.30 -7.45 10.54
C GLY A 5 20.73 -6.42 9.50
N LEU A 6 19.85 -5.99 8.59
CA LEU A 6 20.05 -4.86 7.69
C LEU A 6 18.98 -3.78 7.93
N ARG A 7 19.36 -2.53 7.73
CA ARG A 7 18.52 -1.32 7.85
C ARG A 7 18.55 -0.54 6.54
N GLU A 8 17.65 0.42 6.38
CA GLU A 8 17.55 1.24 5.17
C GLU A 8 18.86 1.96 4.81
N GLY A 9 19.55 2.54 5.80
CA GLY A 9 20.84 3.21 5.62
C GLY A 9 21.96 2.29 5.12
N ASP A 10 21.83 0.97 5.35
CA ASP A 10 22.85 0.00 4.99
C ASP A 10 22.95 -0.19 3.47
N PHE A 11 22.03 0.30 2.64
CA PHE A 11 22.07 0.13 1.18
C PHE A 11 22.74 1.31 0.44
N SER A 12 23.41 2.19 1.18
CA SER A 12 24.07 3.39 0.65
C SER A 12 25.53 3.49 1.09
N ASN A 13 26.35 4.21 0.32
CA ASN A 13 27.72 4.60 0.70
C ASN A 13 28.66 3.45 1.14
N TRP A 14 28.59 2.30 0.45
CA TRP A 14 29.46 1.15 0.75
C TRP A 14 30.94 1.46 0.54
N ALA A 15 31.80 0.81 1.31
CA ALA A 15 33.24 1.04 1.28
C ALA A 15 33.86 0.88 -0.13
N GLY A 16 34.88 1.68 -0.43
CA GLY A 16 35.58 1.73 -1.72
C GLY A 16 34.86 2.59 -2.78
N ASP A 17 34.90 2.15 -4.05
CA ASP A 17 34.30 2.93 -5.15
C ASP A 17 32.78 3.10 -5.07
N ALA A 18 32.34 4.35 -5.26
CA ALA A 18 30.96 4.72 -5.60
C ALA A 18 30.67 4.56 -7.11
N PRO A 19 29.41 4.44 -7.54
CA PRO A 19 28.20 4.25 -6.71
C PRO A 19 28.03 2.81 -6.20
N THR A 20 27.21 2.63 -5.16
CA THR A 20 26.85 1.32 -4.58
C THR A 20 26.11 0.41 -5.57
N ALA A 21 25.33 0.98 -6.49
CA ALA A 21 24.62 0.27 -7.56
C ALA A 21 24.96 0.85 -8.94
N LYS A 22 24.95 0.02 -9.98
CA LYS A 22 25.19 0.44 -11.38
C LYS A 22 24.08 -0.09 -12.28
N ARG A 23 23.65 0.68 -13.30
CA ARG A 23 22.64 0.26 -14.29
C ARG A 23 21.32 -0.21 -13.66
N VAL A 24 20.81 0.59 -12.73
CA VAL A 24 19.53 0.35 -12.03
C VAL A 24 18.36 0.30 -13.01
N TRP A 25 17.29 -0.40 -12.63
CA TRP A 25 16.09 -0.57 -13.46
C TRP A 25 15.05 0.50 -13.17
N GLU A 26 14.19 0.81 -14.15
CA GLU A 26 12.92 1.47 -13.87
C GLU A 26 12.11 0.66 -12.85
N MET A 27 11.30 1.35 -12.03
CA MET A 27 10.49 0.69 -11.03
C MET A 27 9.60 -0.39 -11.70
N PRO A 28 9.69 -1.66 -11.28
CA PRO A 28 8.90 -2.72 -11.90
C PRO A 28 7.40 -2.52 -11.66
N THR A 29 6.59 -3.12 -12.53
CA THR A 29 5.13 -3.18 -12.40
C THR A 29 4.65 -4.64 -12.47
N GLY A 30 3.41 -4.89 -12.04
CA GLY A 30 2.82 -6.24 -12.07
C GLY A 30 3.33 -7.13 -10.94
N SER A 31 3.75 -8.35 -11.25
CA SER A 31 4.16 -9.37 -10.28
C SER A 31 5.61 -9.24 -9.77
N VAL A 32 6.37 -8.26 -10.28
CA VAL A 32 7.77 -8.04 -9.89
C VAL A 32 7.82 -7.00 -8.77
N ARG A 33 8.51 -7.35 -7.68
CA ARG A 33 8.63 -6.52 -6.47
C ARG A 33 10.00 -5.85 -6.39
N SER A 34 10.04 -4.57 -6.05
CA SER A 34 11.27 -3.87 -5.67
C SER A 34 11.64 -4.18 -4.21
N TRP A 35 12.90 -4.54 -3.96
CA TRP A 35 13.46 -4.69 -2.61
C TRP A 35 14.19 -3.45 -2.15
N VAL A 36 14.93 -2.81 -3.08
CA VAL A 36 15.71 -1.62 -2.79
C VAL A 36 15.42 -0.60 -3.88
N ALA A 37 14.57 0.37 -3.54
CA ALA A 37 14.31 1.53 -4.39
C ALA A 37 15.47 2.52 -4.30
N CYS A 38 15.76 3.23 -5.39
CA CYS A 38 16.89 4.14 -5.46
C CYS A 38 16.70 5.24 -6.51
N GLY A 39 17.67 6.17 -6.51
CA GLY A 39 17.70 7.30 -7.41
C GLY A 39 16.73 8.42 -7.04
N GLU A 40 16.65 9.41 -7.92
CA GLU A 40 15.79 10.58 -7.76
C GLU A 40 14.32 10.17 -7.58
N HIS A 41 13.68 10.67 -6.53
CA HIS A 41 12.31 10.33 -6.14
C HIS A 41 12.03 8.82 -6.04
N LEU A 42 13.06 8.00 -5.75
CA LEU A 42 12.94 6.54 -5.68
C LEU A 42 12.35 5.92 -6.97
N ARG A 43 12.65 6.51 -8.14
CA ARG A 43 12.05 6.08 -9.40
C ARG A 43 12.62 4.80 -9.99
N PHE A 44 13.74 4.35 -9.46
CA PHE A 44 14.44 3.16 -9.91
C PHE A 44 14.46 2.10 -8.82
N SER A 45 14.75 0.87 -9.23
CA SER A 45 15.06 -0.24 -8.34
C SER A 45 16.46 -0.77 -8.64
N CYS A 46 17.28 -0.92 -7.60
CA CYS A 46 18.57 -1.59 -7.73
C CYS A 46 18.52 -3.06 -7.30
N MET A 47 17.38 -3.53 -6.81
CA MET A 47 17.18 -4.93 -6.46
C MET A 47 15.71 -5.31 -6.59
N ILE A 48 15.43 -6.36 -7.35
CA ILE A 48 14.08 -6.81 -7.67
C ILE A 48 13.92 -8.30 -7.40
N GLU A 49 12.68 -8.69 -7.19
CA GLU A 49 12.23 -10.08 -7.08
C GLU A 49 11.10 -10.34 -8.07
N ALA A 50 11.26 -11.41 -8.84
CA ALA A 50 10.26 -11.87 -9.78
C ALA A 50 9.89 -13.33 -9.46
N PRO A 51 8.62 -13.62 -9.09
CA PRO A 51 8.12 -14.99 -9.02
C PRO A 51 8.27 -15.68 -10.38
N CYS A 52 8.80 -16.91 -10.38
CA CYS A 52 9.00 -17.71 -11.58
C CYS A 52 8.51 -19.14 -11.32
N ASP A 53 7.25 -19.40 -11.69
CA ASP A 53 6.53 -20.66 -11.43
C ASP A 53 6.60 -21.13 -9.97
N LYS A 54 7.44 -22.14 -9.71
CA LYS A 54 7.64 -22.74 -8.38
C LYS A 54 8.76 -22.09 -7.57
N GLY A 55 9.48 -21.14 -8.17
CA GLY A 55 10.64 -20.49 -7.57
C GLY A 55 10.57 -18.97 -7.68
N VAL A 56 11.72 -18.35 -7.44
CA VAL A 56 11.88 -16.91 -7.43
C VAL A 56 13.21 -16.53 -8.04
N ILE A 57 13.21 -15.44 -8.81
CA ILE A 57 14.43 -14.79 -9.28
C ILE A 57 14.63 -13.55 -8.41
N ILE A 58 15.78 -13.46 -7.74
CA ILE A 58 16.26 -12.21 -7.16
C ILE A 58 17.36 -11.68 -8.06
N ALA A 59 17.19 -10.46 -8.57
CA ALA A 59 18.19 -9.78 -9.37
C ALA A 59 18.67 -8.52 -8.64
N SER A 60 19.98 -8.28 -8.65
CA SER A 60 20.59 -7.13 -7.97
C SER A 60 21.58 -6.41 -8.87
N GLN A 61 21.47 -5.09 -8.90
CA GLN A 61 22.42 -4.15 -9.48
C GLN A 61 23.33 -3.51 -8.42
N LEU A 62 23.15 -3.87 -7.14
CA LEU A 62 24.12 -3.56 -6.09
C LEU A 62 25.42 -4.29 -6.38
N ARG A 63 26.55 -3.65 -6.08
CA ARG A 63 27.89 -4.22 -6.32
C ARG A 63 28.27 -5.30 -5.29
N ILE A 64 27.33 -6.19 -4.91
CA ILE A 64 27.48 -7.21 -3.87
C ILE A 64 28.75 -8.02 -4.09
N GLY A 65 28.87 -8.68 -5.26
CA GLY A 65 30.02 -9.55 -5.57
C GLY A 65 31.37 -8.81 -5.55
N ALA A 66 31.40 -7.56 -6.01
CA ALA A 66 32.62 -6.75 -6.03
C ALA A 66 33.02 -6.17 -4.65
N LYS A 67 32.16 -6.35 -3.64
CA LYS A 67 32.31 -5.73 -2.32
C LYS A 67 32.32 -6.76 -1.18
N LEU A 68 32.26 -8.06 -1.48
CA LEU A 68 32.21 -9.12 -0.46
C LEU A 68 33.38 -9.06 0.52
N ASP A 69 34.59 -8.72 0.06
CA ASP A 69 35.79 -8.74 0.92
C ASP A 69 35.91 -7.52 1.84
N ILE A 70 35.18 -6.43 1.55
CA ILE A 70 35.38 -5.14 2.22
C ILE A 70 34.12 -4.59 2.89
N GLU A 71 32.93 -5.06 2.49
CA GLU A 71 31.65 -4.55 2.97
C GLU A 71 30.86 -5.65 3.69
N PRO A 72 30.79 -5.63 5.03
CA PRO A 72 30.01 -6.59 5.81
C PRO A 72 28.54 -6.63 5.40
N VAL A 73 27.96 -5.49 4.98
CA VAL A 73 26.58 -5.44 4.49
C VAL A 73 26.43 -6.30 3.22
N ALA A 74 27.39 -6.27 2.30
CA ALA A 74 27.34 -7.06 1.07
C ALA A 74 27.33 -8.56 1.38
N GLN A 75 28.16 -9.00 2.34
CA GLN A 75 28.18 -10.40 2.80
C GLN A 75 26.84 -10.80 3.41
N ARG A 76 26.31 -9.97 4.31
CA ARG A 76 25.04 -10.21 5.00
C ARG A 76 23.86 -10.25 4.03
N LEU A 77 23.83 -9.34 3.07
CA LEU A 77 22.80 -9.28 2.03
C LEU A 77 22.82 -10.54 1.16
N LEU A 78 23.99 -10.98 0.70
CA LEU A 78 24.11 -12.22 -0.07
C LEU A 78 23.59 -13.43 0.72
N ALA A 79 23.97 -13.54 2.00
CA ALA A 79 23.48 -14.62 2.86
C ALA A 79 21.96 -14.56 3.07
N ASN A 80 21.38 -13.36 3.23
CA ASN A 80 19.93 -13.16 3.30
C ASN A 80 19.23 -13.57 2.00
N MET A 81 19.77 -13.20 0.84
CA MET A 81 19.23 -13.59 -0.47
C MET A 81 19.19 -15.10 -0.65
N LEU A 82 20.29 -15.79 -0.34
CA LEU A 82 20.37 -17.25 -0.47
C LEU A 82 19.37 -17.96 0.44
N ARG A 83 19.27 -17.52 1.71
CA ARG A 83 18.26 -18.05 2.64
C ARG A 83 16.84 -17.79 2.16
N TYR A 84 16.57 -16.61 1.62
CA TYR A 84 15.25 -16.29 1.08
C TYR A 84 14.90 -17.20 -0.09
N CYS A 85 15.81 -17.38 -1.05
CA CYS A 85 15.59 -18.28 -2.19
C CYS A 85 15.34 -19.73 -1.75
N ASP A 86 16.07 -20.23 -0.77
CA ASP A 86 15.90 -21.59 -0.23
C ASP A 86 14.53 -21.77 0.47
N ALA A 87 14.13 -20.78 1.26
CA ALA A 87 12.86 -20.78 1.98
C ALA A 87 11.64 -20.40 1.12
N TYR A 88 11.84 -19.83 -0.08
CA TYR A 88 10.76 -19.30 -0.90
C TYR A 88 9.78 -20.40 -1.31
N ARG A 89 8.49 -20.18 -1.03
CA ARG A 89 7.39 -21.01 -1.49
C ARG A 89 6.32 -20.10 -2.11
N PRO A 90 5.97 -20.27 -3.39
CA PRO A 90 4.94 -19.45 -4.00
C PRO A 90 3.59 -19.67 -3.29
N PRO A 91 2.83 -18.61 -3.00
CA PRO A 91 1.49 -18.76 -2.43
C PRO A 91 0.55 -19.41 -3.45
N THR A 92 -0.15 -20.47 -3.05
CA THR A 92 -1.09 -21.23 -3.90
C THR A 92 -2.55 -20.83 -3.71
N ARG A 93 -2.82 -19.72 -3.01
CA ARG A 93 -4.17 -19.33 -2.61
C ARG A 93 -5.00 -18.93 -3.83
N ARG A 94 -6.25 -19.42 -3.91
CA ARG A 94 -7.22 -18.91 -4.91
C ARG A 94 -7.68 -17.52 -4.51
N THR A 95 -7.68 -16.60 -5.46
CA THR A 95 -8.31 -15.29 -5.30
C THR A 95 -9.71 -15.30 -5.91
N LEU A 96 -10.70 -14.99 -5.10
CA LEU A 96 -12.12 -14.88 -5.45
C LEU A 96 -12.53 -13.41 -5.35
N ILE A 97 -13.39 -12.96 -6.25
CA ILE A 97 -13.89 -11.58 -6.26
C ILE A 97 -15.41 -11.59 -6.22
N HIS A 98 -15.99 -10.93 -5.22
CA HIS A 98 -17.41 -10.65 -5.15
C HIS A 98 -17.64 -9.12 -5.21
N ALA A 99 -17.75 -8.59 -6.42
CA ALA A 99 -18.02 -7.17 -6.65
C ALA A 99 -19.13 -6.95 -7.71
N PRO A 100 -20.37 -7.40 -7.47
CA PRO A 100 -21.44 -7.34 -8.48
C PRO A 100 -21.75 -5.92 -8.96
N GLN A 101 -21.65 -4.93 -8.06
CA GLN A 101 -22.04 -3.54 -8.31
C GLN A 101 -20.87 -2.66 -8.74
N MET A 102 -19.64 -3.18 -8.70
CA MET A 102 -18.42 -2.39 -8.91
C MET A 102 -17.45 -3.13 -9.84
N LYS A 103 -17.80 -3.17 -11.14
CA LYS A 103 -17.01 -3.88 -12.16
C LYS A 103 -15.61 -3.30 -12.35
N THR A 104 -15.38 -2.05 -11.95
CA THR A 104 -14.04 -1.42 -11.93
C THR A 104 -13.05 -2.18 -11.04
N ILE A 105 -13.48 -2.73 -9.90
CA ILE A 105 -12.64 -3.57 -9.03
C ILE A 105 -12.20 -4.83 -9.79
N VAL A 106 -13.14 -5.53 -10.43
CA VAL A 106 -12.85 -6.75 -11.20
C VAL A 106 -11.88 -6.45 -12.34
N ASN A 107 -12.14 -5.37 -13.09
CA ASN A 107 -11.29 -4.96 -14.22
C ASN A 107 -9.89 -4.57 -13.76
N PHE A 108 -9.77 -3.86 -12.64
CA PHE A 108 -8.48 -3.49 -12.08
C PHE A 108 -7.67 -4.73 -11.69
N ILE A 109 -8.27 -5.67 -10.95
CA ILE A 109 -7.58 -6.90 -10.50
C ILE A 109 -7.09 -7.73 -11.69
N ARG A 110 -7.90 -7.83 -12.75
CA ARG A 110 -7.49 -8.49 -14.00
C ARG A 110 -6.34 -7.76 -14.68
N ARG A 111 -6.40 -6.42 -14.75
CA ARG A 111 -5.38 -5.57 -15.39
C ARG A 111 -4.02 -5.69 -14.71
N ILE A 112 -3.98 -5.82 -13.38
CA ILE A 112 -2.71 -6.00 -12.64
C ILE A 112 -2.16 -7.44 -12.72
N GLY A 113 -2.80 -8.34 -13.48
CA GLY A 113 -2.30 -9.69 -13.74
C GLY A 113 -2.58 -10.71 -12.64
N VAL A 114 -3.43 -10.39 -11.66
CA VAL A 114 -3.81 -11.35 -10.61
C VAL A 114 -4.77 -12.38 -11.20
N LYS A 115 -4.43 -13.67 -11.04
CA LYS A 115 -5.31 -14.78 -11.40
C LYS A 115 -6.46 -14.89 -10.39
N ALA A 116 -7.58 -14.26 -10.72
CA ALA A 116 -8.76 -14.21 -9.86
C ALA A 116 -10.04 -14.69 -10.56
N TYR A 117 -10.98 -15.19 -9.78
CA TYR A 117 -12.25 -15.75 -10.25
C TYR A 117 -13.43 -14.97 -9.65
N GLU A 118 -14.41 -14.61 -10.46
CA GLU A 118 -15.62 -13.95 -9.94
C GLU A 118 -16.52 -14.98 -9.23
N ALA A 119 -16.92 -14.69 -8.00
CA ALA A 119 -17.89 -15.45 -7.23
C ALA A 119 -19.27 -14.80 -7.33
N GLN A 120 -20.25 -15.55 -7.86
CA GLN A 120 -21.62 -15.05 -8.04
C GLN A 120 -22.34 -14.85 -6.70
N ALA A 121 -22.12 -15.76 -5.75
CA ALA A 121 -22.66 -15.67 -4.40
C ALA A 121 -21.54 -15.67 -3.34
N LEU A 122 -21.76 -14.94 -2.25
CA LEU A 122 -20.85 -14.93 -1.10
C LEU A 122 -20.76 -16.30 -0.42
N SER A 123 -21.86 -17.07 -0.41
CA SER A 123 -21.89 -18.44 0.13
C SER A 123 -20.86 -19.36 -0.51
N ASP A 124 -20.77 -19.30 -1.83
CA ASP A 124 -19.89 -20.17 -2.60
C ASP A 124 -18.44 -19.79 -2.30
N ALA A 125 -18.13 -18.49 -2.28
CA ALA A 125 -16.80 -18.01 -1.94
C ALA A 125 -16.38 -18.34 -0.50
N LEU A 126 -17.29 -18.21 0.46
CA LEU A 126 -17.03 -18.52 1.88
C LEU A 126 -16.91 -20.02 2.17
N SER A 127 -17.33 -20.88 1.24
CA SER A 127 -17.17 -22.34 1.37
C SER A 127 -15.75 -22.83 1.06
N GLU A 128 -14.95 -22.02 0.36
CA GLU A 128 -13.59 -22.36 -0.06
C GLU A 128 -12.63 -22.38 1.14
N ARG A 129 -11.47 -23.02 0.95
CA ARG A 129 -10.39 -23.11 1.94
C ARG A 129 -9.15 -22.39 1.42
N ASP A 130 -8.37 -21.79 2.33
CA ASP A 130 -7.10 -21.11 2.01
C ASP A 130 -7.21 -20.12 0.84
N ALA A 131 -8.34 -19.42 0.73
CA ALA A 131 -8.64 -18.49 -0.36
C ALA A 131 -8.57 -17.03 0.10
N ILE A 132 -8.30 -16.12 -0.84
CA ILE A 132 -8.44 -14.67 -0.65
C ILE A 132 -9.75 -14.25 -1.31
N LEU A 133 -10.68 -13.70 -0.53
CA LEU A 133 -11.95 -13.19 -1.01
C LEU A 133 -11.91 -11.66 -1.01
N VAL A 134 -11.90 -11.06 -2.19
CA VAL A 134 -12.05 -9.61 -2.37
C VAL A 134 -13.53 -9.28 -2.52
N VAL A 135 -14.07 -8.46 -1.62
CA VAL A 135 -15.48 -8.05 -1.62
C VAL A 135 -15.58 -6.55 -1.80
N HIS A 136 -16.43 -6.11 -2.72
CA HIS A 136 -16.84 -4.71 -2.78
C HIS A 136 -17.61 -4.36 -1.49
N ALA A 137 -17.06 -3.47 -0.67
CA ALA A 137 -17.55 -3.12 0.67
C ALA A 137 -18.77 -2.17 0.66
N SER A 138 -19.69 -2.35 -0.29
CA SER A 138 -21.01 -1.70 -0.26
C SER A 138 -21.83 -2.14 0.95
N ARG A 139 -22.73 -1.27 1.42
CA ARG A 139 -23.71 -1.57 2.47
C ARG A 139 -24.43 -2.91 2.25
N ARG A 140 -24.85 -3.21 1.02
CA ARG A 140 -25.54 -4.45 0.67
C ARG A 140 -24.69 -5.70 0.94
N ASN A 141 -23.44 -5.69 0.47
CA ASN A 141 -22.56 -6.85 0.61
C ASN A 141 -22.09 -7.01 2.05
N LEU A 142 -21.82 -5.91 2.76
CA LEU A 142 -21.47 -5.93 4.19
C LEU A 142 -22.60 -6.49 5.05
N MET A 143 -23.84 -6.08 4.81
CA MET A 143 -25.01 -6.64 5.49
C MET A 143 -25.20 -8.14 5.18
N ALA A 144 -24.90 -8.57 3.95
CA ALA A 144 -24.93 -9.98 3.60
C ALA A 144 -23.86 -10.78 4.36
N LEU A 145 -22.62 -10.28 4.42
CA LEU A 145 -21.55 -10.87 5.23
C LEU A 145 -21.92 -10.94 6.71
N LEU A 146 -22.54 -9.88 7.25
CA LEU A 146 -22.98 -9.83 8.65
C LEU A 146 -24.07 -10.87 8.96
N ARG A 147 -25.02 -11.10 8.05
CA ARG A 147 -26.01 -12.19 8.17
C ARG A 147 -25.36 -13.57 8.11
N MET A 148 -24.20 -13.67 7.47
CA MET A 148 -23.43 -14.90 7.30
C MET A 148 -22.23 -14.96 8.27
N ARG A 149 -22.30 -14.27 9.41
CA ARG A 149 -21.16 -14.12 10.35
C ARG A 149 -20.50 -15.44 10.73
N ASN A 150 -21.28 -16.50 10.94
CA ASN A 150 -20.74 -17.82 11.25
C ASN A 150 -19.88 -18.38 10.10
N ALA A 151 -20.35 -18.26 8.86
CA ALA A 151 -19.59 -18.70 7.68
C ALA A 151 -18.35 -17.82 7.43
N VAL A 152 -18.43 -16.52 7.72
CA VAL A 152 -17.27 -15.60 7.67
C VAL A 152 -16.21 -16.02 8.68
N ASN A 153 -16.61 -16.26 9.93
CA ASN A 153 -15.69 -16.71 10.98
C ASN A 153 -15.08 -18.07 10.62
N GLU A 154 -15.87 -19.00 10.10
CA GLU A 154 -15.37 -20.30 9.68
C GLU A 154 -14.39 -20.19 8.51
N PHE A 155 -14.69 -19.38 7.50
CA PHE A 155 -13.79 -19.11 6.37
C PHE A 155 -12.42 -18.58 6.84
N VAL A 156 -12.42 -17.60 7.74
CA VAL A 156 -11.19 -17.03 8.31
C VAL A 156 -10.44 -18.05 9.16
N ASN A 157 -11.15 -18.81 10.00
CA ASN A 157 -10.55 -19.87 10.83
C ASN A 157 -9.92 -21.00 10.00
N ARG A 158 -10.40 -21.23 8.77
CA ARG A 158 -9.80 -22.16 7.80
C ARG A 158 -8.69 -21.54 6.95
N GLY A 159 -8.10 -20.42 7.39
CA GLY A 159 -6.98 -19.76 6.72
C GLY A 159 -7.37 -18.81 5.58
N GLY A 160 -8.67 -18.57 5.39
CA GLY A 160 -9.18 -17.62 4.40
C GLY A 160 -8.93 -16.17 4.81
N TRP A 161 -8.75 -15.30 3.81
CA TRP A 161 -8.59 -13.85 4.01
C TRP A 161 -9.69 -13.09 3.28
N ILE A 162 -10.29 -12.10 3.93
CA ILE A 162 -11.30 -11.24 3.30
C ILE A 162 -10.74 -9.83 3.18
N MET A 163 -10.69 -9.31 1.95
CA MET A 163 -10.36 -7.92 1.65
C MET A 163 -11.65 -7.17 1.35
N LEU A 164 -12.02 -6.24 2.23
CA LEU A 164 -13.15 -5.33 2.03
C LEU A 164 -12.64 -4.08 1.29
N TRP A 165 -13.06 -3.90 0.05
CA TRP A 165 -12.58 -2.80 -0.80
C TRP A 165 -13.71 -1.86 -1.21
N GLY A 166 -13.50 -0.56 -0.98
CA GLY A 166 -14.39 0.50 -1.43
C GLY A 166 -15.49 0.74 -0.40
N LEU A 167 -15.09 0.89 0.87
CA LEU A 167 -16.03 1.21 1.93
C LEU A 167 -16.55 2.64 1.73
N GLU A 168 -17.86 2.78 1.75
CA GLU A 168 -18.57 4.06 1.65
C GLU A 168 -19.23 4.39 3.00
N PRO A 169 -19.55 5.67 3.29
CA PRO A 169 -20.12 6.08 4.57
C PRO A 169 -21.40 5.34 4.97
N ASP A 170 -22.25 4.99 4.01
CA ASP A 170 -23.51 4.27 4.28
C ASP A 170 -23.30 2.79 4.67
N GLY A 171 -22.11 2.24 4.42
CA GLY A 171 -21.70 0.90 4.80
C GLY A 171 -20.97 0.81 6.14
N LEU A 172 -20.57 1.94 6.73
CA LEU A 172 -19.71 1.98 7.92
C LEU A 172 -20.29 1.22 9.13
N ASP A 173 -21.59 1.37 9.39
CA ASP A 173 -22.24 0.67 10.52
C ASP A 173 -22.14 -0.85 10.38
N ALA A 174 -22.37 -1.36 9.17
CA ALA A 174 -22.29 -2.78 8.88
C ALA A 174 -20.83 -3.28 8.94
N PHE A 175 -19.88 -2.46 8.48
CA PHE A 175 -18.44 -2.73 8.59
C PHE A 175 -18.00 -2.85 10.05
N ASN A 176 -18.34 -1.85 10.88
CA ASN A 176 -18.06 -1.82 12.31
C ASN A 176 -18.70 -3.01 13.04
N ALA A 177 -19.95 -3.34 12.73
CA ALA A 177 -20.64 -4.49 13.33
C ALA A 177 -20.00 -5.84 12.93
N LEU A 178 -19.54 -5.97 11.68
CA LEU A 178 -18.88 -7.17 11.18
C LEU A 178 -17.54 -7.40 11.89
N LEU A 179 -16.71 -6.35 12.00
CA LEU A 179 -15.38 -6.40 12.59
C LEU A 179 -15.36 -6.28 14.11
N GLY A 180 -16.46 -5.81 14.73
CA GLY A 180 -16.51 -5.54 16.17
C GLY A 180 -15.73 -4.29 16.57
N THR A 181 -15.65 -3.30 15.68
CA THR A 181 -14.90 -2.04 15.85
C THR A 181 -15.82 -0.83 15.87
N ARG A 182 -15.25 0.37 16.06
CA ARG A 182 -15.98 1.65 16.08
C ARG A 182 -15.20 2.71 15.32
N HIS A 183 -15.04 2.47 14.03
CA HIS A 183 -14.36 3.42 13.15
C HIS A 183 -15.26 4.58 12.77
N LEU A 184 -14.61 5.70 12.45
CA LEU A 184 -15.15 6.85 11.75
C LEU A 184 -14.70 6.81 10.28
N ILE A 185 -15.49 7.42 9.40
CA ILE A 185 -15.15 7.57 7.98
C ILE A 185 -15.42 8.99 7.52
N ARG A 186 -14.57 9.50 6.64
CA ARG A 186 -14.76 10.79 5.97
C ARG A 186 -14.23 10.76 4.55
N GLU A 187 -14.61 11.73 3.74
CA GLU A 187 -13.96 11.96 2.45
C GLU A 187 -12.47 12.27 2.64
N PHE A 188 -11.66 11.78 1.70
CA PHE A 188 -10.25 12.13 1.62
C PHE A 188 -10.10 13.62 1.26
N ARG A 189 -9.08 14.27 1.81
CA ARG A 189 -8.81 15.69 1.61
C ARG A 189 -7.41 15.84 1.00
N LEU A 190 -6.88 17.06 1.06
CA LEU A 190 -5.48 17.33 0.72
C LEU A 190 -4.60 16.83 1.87
N GLU A 191 -4.14 15.59 1.76
CA GLU A 191 -3.37 14.89 2.79
C GLU A 191 -2.15 14.21 2.16
N ARG A 192 -1.11 14.00 2.98
CA ARG A 192 0.07 13.20 2.66
C ARG A 192 -0.08 11.82 3.30
N PRO A 193 -0.47 10.79 2.54
CA PRO A 193 -0.54 9.43 3.07
C PRO A 193 0.86 8.89 3.36
N GLU A 194 1.00 8.14 4.44
CA GLU A 194 2.23 7.45 4.77
C GLU A 194 2.00 5.94 4.76
N ILE A 195 3.03 5.20 4.37
CA ILE A 195 3.01 3.75 4.42
C ILE A 195 3.45 3.29 5.80
N VAL A 196 2.57 2.56 6.48
CA VAL A 196 2.96 1.79 7.66
C VAL A 196 3.64 0.50 7.17
N PRO A 197 4.85 0.16 7.67
CA PRO A 197 5.51 -1.10 7.33
C PRO A 197 4.65 -2.31 7.71
N ASP A 198 4.20 -3.06 6.70
CA ASP A 198 3.37 -4.25 6.85
C ASP A 198 3.65 -5.24 5.71
N ALA A 199 3.19 -6.48 5.85
CA ALA A 199 3.25 -7.47 4.78
C ALA A 199 2.48 -7.02 3.53
N LEU A 200 1.37 -6.30 3.69
CA LEU A 200 0.53 -5.77 2.61
C LEU A 200 1.17 -4.60 1.86
N THR A 201 2.06 -3.85 2.52
CA THR A 201 2.75 -2.70 1.95
C THR A 201 4.16 -3.03 1.47
N ALA A 202 4.54 -4.31 1.51
CA ALA A 202 5.87 -4.76 1.13
C ALA A 202 6.18 -4.48 -0.35
N GLY A 203 7.20 -3.65 -0.60
CA GLY A 203 7.63 -3.24 -1.93
C GLY A 203 6.95 -1.97 -2.45
N LEU A 204 6.04 -1.40 -1.67
CA LEU A 204 5.51 -0.06 -1.89
C LEU A 204 6.39 0.96 -1.16
N GLY A 205 6.61 2.12 -1.79
CA GLY A 205 7.22 3.29 -1.20
C GLY A 205 6.27 4.48 -1.17
N ASN A 206 6.66 5.56 -0.49
CA ASN A 206 5.79 6.74 -0.34
C ASN A 206 5.29 7.30 -1.68
N ARG A 207 6.05 7.19 -2.77
CA ARG A 207 5.62 7.62 -4.11
C ARG A 207 4.42 6.82 -4.65
N ASP A 208 4.21 5.60 -4.18
CA ASP A 208 3.10 4.77 -4.64
C ASP A 208 1.77 5.19 -4.00
N VAL A 209 1.81 5.87 -2.84
CA VAL A 209 0.62 6.34 -2.10
C VAL A 209 0.47 7.86 -2.05
N VAL A 210 1.57 8.62 -2.14
CA VAL A 210 1.56 10.08 -2.22
C VAL A 210 1.54 10.46 -3.70
N GLN A 211 0.39 10.91 -4.18
CA GLN A 211 0.23 11.40 -5.54
C GLN A 211 0.21 12.92 -5.58
N TYR A 212 0.77 13.48 -6.65
CA TYR A 212 0.79 14.91 -6.91
C TYR A 212 -0.22 15.25 -8.02
N SER A 213 -0.90 16.38 -7.86
CA SER A 213 -1.81 16.92 -8.86
C SER A 213 -1.05 17.56 -10.04
N THR A 214 -1.78 18.03 -11.04
CA THR A 214 -1.21 18.84 -12.13
C THR A 214 -1.03 20.31 -11.77
N GLU A 215 -1.49 20.74 -10.59
CA GLU A 215 -1.39 22.13 -10.17
C GLU A 215 -0.02 22.42 -9.57
N GLU A 216 0.66 23.44 -10.11
CA GLU A 216 1.96 23.88 -9.60
C GLU A 216 1.80 24.73 -8.33
N LEU A 217 2.73 24.53 -7.40
CA LEU A 217 2.90 25.34 -6.20
C LEU A 217 3.87 26.51 -6.51
N MET A 218 5.17 26.23 -6.55
CA MET A 218 6.28 27.10 -6.97
C MET A 218 7.45 26.24 -7.48
N HIS A 219 8.34 26.80 -8.30
CA HIS A 219 9.58 26.13 -8.75
C HIS A 219 9.43 24.70 -9.32
N ARG A 220 8.29 24.42 -9.98
CA ARG A 220 7.89 23.09 -10.51
C ARG A 220 7.47 22.06 -9.47
N ASP A 221 7.43 22.43 -8.19
CA ASP A 221 6.75 21.63 -7.18
C ASP A 221 5.24 21.65 -7.46
N ARG A 222 4.57 20.57 -7.07
CA ARG A 222 3.16 20.35 -7.35
C ARG A 222 2.40 20.15 -6.04
N TRP A 223 1.14 20.58 -6.03
CA TRP A 223 0.24 20.26 -4.93
C TRP A 223 0.01 18.76 -4.82
N LEU A 224 -0.19 18.27 -3.59
CA LEU A 224 -0.69 16.92 -3.38
C LEU A 224 -2.06 16.73 -4.08
N SER A 225 -2.35 15.50 -4.49
CA SER A 225 -3.60 15.16 -5.14
C SER A 225 -4.67 14.82 -4.12
N MET A 226 -5.80 15.52 -4.18
CA MET A 226 -7.02 15.18 -3.43
C MET A 226 -7.77 13.99 -4.03
N ASP A 227 -7.39 13.55 -5.23
CA ASP A 227 -8.08 12.48 -5.96
C ASP A 227 -7.43 11.11 -5.77
N THR A 228 -6.51 11.00 -4.79
CA THR A 228 -5.75 9.77 -4.52
C THR A 228 -6.65 8.67 -3.94
N PHE A 229 -7.49 9.04 -2.99
CA PHE A 229 -8.45 8.16 -2.33
C PHE A 229 -9.83 8.82 -2.29
N THR A 230 -10.89 8.02 -2.18
CA THR A 230 -12.26 8.56 -2.05
C THR A 230 -12.61 8.83 -0.61
N TYR A 231 -12.32 7.88 0.28
CA TYR A 231 -12.64 7.95 1.71
C TYR A 231 -11.44 7.49 2.55
N CYS A 232 -11.39 8.00 3.78
CA CYS A 232 -10.46 7.58 4.83
C CYS A 232 -11.24 7.05 6.02
N VAL A 233 -10.75 5.94 6.55
CA VAL A 233 -11.23 5.33 7.80
C VAL A 233 -10.20 5.65 8.88
N ASP A 234 -10.65 6.00 10.06
CA ASP A 234 -9.75 6.31 11.17
C ASP A 234 -8.92 5.10 11.59
N GLY A 235 -7.69 5.40 12.01
CA GLY A 235 -6.73 4.43 12.52
C GLY A 235 -6.51 4.62 14.02
N ALA A 236 -5.24 4.54 14.43
CA ALA A 236 -4.85 4.86 15.80
C ALA A 236 -4.93 6.37 16.11
N ASP A 237 -4.82 7.22 15.09
CA ASP A 237 -4.92 8.66 15.21
C ASP A 237 -6.31 9.14 14.74
N ILE A 238 -7.03 9.77 15.66
CA ILE A 238 -8.37 10.34 15.44
C ILE A 238 -8.32 11.86 15.22
N ALA A 239 -7.17 12.51 15.44
CA ALA A 239 -7.04 13.96 15.28
C ALA A 239 -7.47 14.46 13.87
N PRO A 240 -7.18 13.75 12.76
CA PRO A 240 -7.67 14.14 11.43
C PRO A 240 -9.20 14.05 11.24
N PHE A 241 -9.93 13.51 12.21
CA PHE A 241 -11.39 13.38 12.21
C PHE A 241 -12.08 14.42 13.11
N CYS A 242 -11.31 15.17 13.89
CA CYS A 242 -11.85 16.20 14.78
C CYS A 242 -12.29 17.45 14.00
N HIS A 243 -13.32 18.11 14.52
CA HIS A 243 -13.66 19.47 14.12
C HIS A 243 -12.71 20.46 14.79
N LEU A 244 -12.14 21.38 14.02
CA LEU A 244 -11.30 22.44 14.57
C LEU A 244 -12.18 23.56 15.15
N PRO A 245 -11.74 24.26 16.22
CA PRO A 245 -12.58 25.24 16.94
C PRO A 245 -13.17 26.37 16.09
N TYR A 246 -12.52 26.69 14.96
CA TYR A 246 -12.93 27.77 14.05
C TYR A 246 -13.46 27.25 12.70
N GLN A 247 -13.65 25.94 12.58
CA GLN A 247 -14.18 25.35 11.35
C GLN A 247 -15.65 25.76 11.19
N ARG A 248 -15.98 26.35 10.03
CA ARG A 248 -17.39 26.61 9.67
C ARG A 248 -18.15 25.29 9.58
N GLU A 249 -19.42 25.30 9.95
CA GLU A 249 -20.29 24.13 9.77
C GLU A 249 -20.33 23.69 8.31
N GLY A 250 -20.34 22.38 8.10
CA GLY A 250 -20.37 21.74 6.78
C GLY A 250 -19.08 21.02 6.41
N GLN A 251 -19.03 20.59 5.15
CA GLN A 251 -17.92 19.83 4.62
C GLN A 251 -16.68 20.73 4.48
N TYR A 252 -15.59 20.35 5.16
CA TYR A 252 -14.32 21.03 5.01
C TYR A 252 -13.76 20.85 3.59
N ARG A 253 -13.26 21.95 3.02
CA ARG A 253 -12.54 21.97 1.75
C ARG A 253 -11.15 22.58 1.98
N PRO A 254 -10.07 21.90 1.56
CA PRO A 254 -8.72 22.45 1.66
C PRO A 254 -8.59 23.79 0.96
N LEU A 255 -8.00 24.76 1.65
CA LEU A 255 -7.79 26.13 1.14
C LEU A 255 -6.53 26.25 0.28
N LYS A 256 -5.68 25.22 0.22
CA LYS A 256 -4.39 25.22 -0.49
C LYS A 256 -3.55 26.45 -0.13
N ASN A 257 -3.45 26.73 1.17
CA ASN A 257 -2.62 27.80 1.72
C ASN A 257 -1.91 27.34 3.01
N ASP A 258 -0.88 28.09 3.39
CA ASP A 258 -0.05 27.89 4.59
C ASP A 258 -0.85 28.00 5.90
N LYS A 259 -1.92 28.80 5.88
CA LYS A 259 -2.80 29.07 7.03
C LYS A 259 -3.93 28.05 7.19
N ASP A 260 -3.95 26.99 6.39
CA ASP A 260 -4.99 25.98 6.49
C ASP A 260 -4.80 25.20 7.80
N PRO A 261 -5.78 25.28 8.73
CA PRO A 261 -5.58 24.74 10.07
C PRO A 261 -5.48 23.21 10.08
N PHE A 262 -5.88 22.51 9.00
CA PHE A 262 -5.69 21.07 8.88
C PHE A 262 -4.29 20.66 8.39
N ASN A 263 -3.42 21.59 7.97
CA ASN A 263 -2.04 21.26 7.61
C ASN A 263 -1.30 20.53 8.75
N LEU A 264 -1.65 20.82 10.01
CA LEU A 264 -1.08 20.19 11.21
C LEU A 264 -1.39 18.69 11.34
N VAL A 265 -2.51 18.22 10.79
CA VAL A 265 -3.00 16.84 10.94
C VAL A 265 -3.04 16.07 9.61
N ASN A 266 -2.76 16.76 8.50
CA ASN A 266 -2.78 16.18 7.15
C ASN A 266 -1.39 15.68 6.69
N GLY A 267 -0.40 15.66 7.59
CA GLY A 267 0.96 15.22 7.27
C GLY A 267 1.72 16.17 6.35
N MET A 268 1.30 17.43 6.24
CA MET A 268 1.90 18.39 5.33
C MET A 268 3.32 18.77 5.81
N THR A 269 4.28 18.81 4.89
CA THR A 269 5.66 19.26 5.16
C THR A 269 5.89 20.66 4.61
N GLY A 270 6.98 21.33 4.99
CA GLY A 270 7.30 22.66 4.44
C GLY A 270 7.19 22.71 2.91
N HIS A 271 7.71 21.70 2.21
CA HIS A 271 7.62 21.61 0.74
C HIS A 271 6.20 21.62 0.17
N ASP A 272 5.18 21.38 0.98
CA ASP A 272 3.79 21.20 0.55
C ASP A 272 2.92 22.46 0.67
N PHE A 273 3.42 23.55 1.27
CA PHE A 273 2.59 24.74 1.51
C PHE A 273 3.28 26.10 1.48
N TRP A 274 4.61 26.20 1.29
CA TRP A 274 5.24 27.52 1.15
C TRP A 274 4.88 28.15 -0.20
N ARG A 275 4.13 29.25 -0.14
CA ARG A 275 4.23 30.33 -1.12
C ARG A 275 5.16 31.38 -0.51
N ASP A 276 6.33 31.61 -1.08
CA ASP A 276 6.96 32.92 -0.89
C ASP A 276 6.04 33.92 -1.56
N ILE A 277 5.36 34.73 -0.74
CA ILE A 277 4.62 35.89 -1.23
C ILE A 277 5.67 36.84 -1.78
N LEU A 278 5.84 36.86 -3.10
CA LEU A 278 6.42 37.99 -3.81
C LEU A 278 5.39 39.12 -3.92
#